data_AF-A0AAV5FCR2-F1
#
_entry.id   AF-A0AAV5FCR2-F1
#
_cell.length_a   1.000
_cell.length_b   1.000
_cell.length_c   1.000
_cell.angle_alpha   90.00
_cell.angle_beta   90.00
_cell.angle_gamma   90.00
#
_symmetry.space_group_name_H-M   'P 1'
#
loop_
_entity.id
_entity.type
_entity.pdbx_description
1 polymer ?
#
loop_
_entity_poly.entity_id
_entity_poly.type
_entity_poly.pdbx_seq_one_letter_code
_entity_poly.pdbx_strand_id
1 'polypeptide(L)'
;MKWPKEIKFMTYNVWSRDDVFVHKRMQAIGSLVEKHDPDVIFFQEVTPYIRSIFESSAWWKEYNSAPVYTEEQATNQKQDFCLLLSKRPLENFAHCKFDSSSTGKGYLEADINPDPGSTLQPIHVATTQLERPAPPASMYYNERRAQVGQNNPKLISYYL
;
A
#
# COMPACT_ATOMS: atom_id res chain seq x y z
N MET A 1 21.53 10.24 3.77
CA MET A 1 21.03 10.84 2.51
C MET A 1 20.17 12.01 2.94
N LYS A 2 20.59 13.27 2.78
CA LYS A 2 19.91 14.42 3.41
C LYS A 2 18.38 14.36 3.29
N TRP A 3 17.67 14.65 4.38
CA TRP A 3 16.20 14.66 4.40
C TRP A 3 15.65 15.57 3.29
N PRO A 4 14.69 15.10 2.49
CA PRO A 4 14.25 15.85 1.34
C PRO A 4 13.35 17.01 1.78
N LYS A 5 13.39 18.11 1.03
CA LYS A 5 12.51 19.27 1.27
C LYS A 5 11.07 19.01 0.83
N GLU A 6 10.88 18.03 -0.04
CA GLU A 6 9.61 17.59 -0.61
C GLU A 6 9.62 16.06 -0.64
N ILE A 7 8.46 15.44 -0.44
CA ILE A 7 8.32 13.97 -0.50
C ILE A 7 7.27 13.65 -1.55
N LYS A 8 7.65 12.80 -2.50
CA LYS A 8 6.78 12.35 -3.58
C LYS A 8 6.14 11.02 -3.23
N PHE A 9 4.82 11.03 -3.14
CA PHE A 9 4.02 9.83 -2.92
C PHE A 9 3.43 9.34 -4.25
N MET A 10 3.43 8.02 -4.45
CA MET A 10 2.66 7.37 -5.50
C MET A 10 1.69 6.38 -4.85
N THR A 11 0.40 6.47 -5.19
CA THR A 11 -0.58 5.45 -4.81
C THR A 11 -1.18 4.84 -6.07
N TYR A 12 -1.36 3.51 -6.08
CA TYR A 12 -1.91 2.81 -7.24
C TYR A 12 -2.60 1.51 -6.83
N ASN A 13 -3.86 1.34 -7.21
CA ASN A 13 -4.50 0.04 -7.19
C ASN A 13 -4.02 -0.76 -8.41
N VAL A 14 -3.31 -1.86 -8.17
CA VAL A 14 -2.64 -2.62 -9.24
C VAL A 14 -3.53 -3.67 -9.88
N TRP A 15 -4.78 -3.81 -9.43
CA TRP A 15 -5.78 -4.76 -9.92
C TRP A 15 -5.34 -6.22 -9.86
N SER A 16 -5.84 -6.95 -8.86
CA SER A 16 -5.45 -8.32 -8.48
C SER A 16 -5.82 -9.42 -9.49
N ARG A 17 -6.25 -9.05 -10.71
CA ARG A 17 -6.54 -9.99 -11.80
C ARG A 17 -5.27 -10.47 -12.47
N ASP A 18 -4.64 -11.48 -11.86
CA ASP A 18 -3.43 -12.13 -12.36
C ASP A 18 -3.62 -12.76 -13.76
N ASP A 19 -4.86 -13.11 -14.13
CA ASP A 19 -5.19 -13.73 -15.41
C ASP A 19 -5.30 -12.74 -16.59
N VAL A 20 -5.28 -11.43 -16.33
CA VAL A 20 -5.48 -10.40 -17.36
C VAL A 20 -4.20 -9.60 -17.58
N PHE A 21 -3.39 -10.00 -18.57
CA PHE A 21 -2.18 -9.29 -19.01
C PHE A 21 -1.24 -8.82 -17.88
N VAL A 22 -1.18 -9.55 -16.76
CA VAL A 22 -0.54 -9.10 -15.52
C VAL A 22 0.89 -8.61 -15.71
N HIS A 23 1.72 -9.34 -16.47
CA HIS A 23 3.10 -8.93 -16.78
C HIS A 23 3.18 -7.58 -17.48
N LYS A 24 2.37 -7.37 -18.54
CA LYS A 24 2.35 -6.10 -19.26
C LYS A 24 1.88 -4.95 -18.37
N ARG A 25 0.88 -5.22 -17.50
CA ARG A 25 0.38 -4.22 -16.54
C ARG A 25 1.44 -3.86 -15.51
N MET A 26 2.07 -4.84 -14.87
CA MET A 26 3.08 -4.61 -13.85
C MET A 26 4.34 -3.95 -14.44
N GLN A 27 4.72 -4.29 -15.67
CA GLN A 27 5.79 -3.59 -16.38
C GLN A 27 5.44 -2.12 -16.64
N ALA A 28 4.22 -1.83 -17.10
CA ALA A 28 3.78 -0.45 -17.32
C ALA A 28 3.74 0.37 -16.00
N ILE A 29 3.26 -0.24 -14.91
CA ILE A 29 3.29 0.38 -13.58
C ILE A 29 4.75 0.59 -13.12
N GLY A 30 5.62 -0.39 -13.32
CA GLY A 30 7.06 -0.26 -13.04
C GLY A 30 7.70 0.89 -13.81
N SER A 31 7.37 1.07 -15.09
CA SER A 31 7.85 2.22 -15.87
C SER A 31 7.31 3.55 -15.34
N LEU A 32 6.13 3.59 -14.73
CA LEU A 32 5.64 4.79 -14.02
C LEU A 32 6.46 5.06 -12.76
N VAL A 33 6.80 4.02 -11.99
CA VAL A 33 7.70 4.15 -10.82
C VAL A 33 9.04 4.72 -11.25
N GLU A 34 9.69 4.14 -12.26
CA GLU A 34 10.98 4.62 -12.77
C GLU A 34 10.91 6.05 -13.32
N LYS A 35 9.84 6.38 -14.06
CA LYS A 35 9.65 7.71 -14.64
C LYS A 35 9.42 8.79 -13.59
N HIS A 36 8.59 8.50 -12.60
CA HIS A 36 8.16 9.49 -11.62
C HIS A 36 9.05 9.53 -10.39
N ASP A 37 9.83 8.48 -10.13
CA ASP A 37 10.80 8.41 -9.04
C ASP A 37 10.20 8.82 -7.67
N PRO A 38 9.14 8.13 -7.18
CA PRO A 38 8.52 8.44 -5.90
C PRO A 38 9.42 8.06 -4.72
N ASP A 39 9.34 8.82 -3.63
CA ASP A 39 10.02 8.48 -2.37
C ASP A 39 9.29 7.38 -1.61
N VAL A 40 7.96 7.35 -1.73
CA VAL A 40 7.07 6.41 -1.05
C VAL A 40 6.01 5.91 -2.02
N ILE A 41 5.78 4.61 -2.03
CA ILE A 41 4.79 3.95 -2.90
C ILE A 41 3.79 3.18 -2.04
N PHE A 42 2.52 3.33 -2.39
CA PHE A 42 1.39 2.60 -1.83
C PHE A 42 0.71 1.82 -2.96
N PHE A 43 0.85 0.50 -2.96
CA PHE A 43 0.10 -0.35 -3.87
C PHE A 43 -1.06 -1.03 -3.15
N GLN A 44 -2.24 -1.08 -3.78
CA GLN A 44 -3.41 -1.84 -3.32
C GLN A 44 -3.76 -2.94 -4.31
N GLU A 45 -4.51 -3.96 -3.88
CA GLU A 45 -4.81 -5.15 -4.67
C GLU A 45 -3.56 -5.94 -5.13
N VAL A 46 -2.52 -5.98 -4.31
CA VAL A 46 -1.31 -6.73 -4.61
C VAL A 46 -1.52 -8.21 -4.26
N THR A 47 -1.29 -9.10 -5.22
CA THR A 47 -1.22 -10.55 -4.97
C THR A 47 0.23 -10.97 -4.71
N PRO A 48 0.47 -12.15 -4.12
CA PRO A 48 1.84 -12.69 -4.01
C PRO A 48 2.55 -12.81 -5.36
N TYR A 49 1.80 -13.11 -6.44
CA TYR A 49 2.35 -13.19 -7.79
C TYR A 49 2.70 -11.83 -8.38
N ILE A 50 1.85 -10.82 -8.20
CA ILE A 50 2.17 -9.44 -8.60
C ILE A 50 3.41 -8.95 -7.85
N ARG A 51 3.49 -9.21 -6.55
CA ARG A 51 4.67 -8.85 -5.74
C ARG A 51 5.95 -9.47 -6.30
N SER A 52 5.94 -10.74 -6.70
CA SER A 52 7.16 -11.38 -7.25
C SER A 52 7.59 -10.75 -8.59
N ILE A 53 6.65 -10.25 -9.40
CA ILE A 53 6.97 -9.48 -10.61
C ILE A 53 7.64 -8.15 -10.23
N PHE A 54 7.09 -7.42 -9.25
CA PHE A 54 7.72 -6.19 -8.76
C PHE A 54 9.12 -6.45 -8.17
N GLU A 55 9.30 -7.48 -7.34
CA GLU A 55 10.60 -7.87 -6.77
C GLU A 55 11.67 -8.16 -7.84
N SER A 56 11.25 -8.64 -9.02
CA SER A 56 12.16 -8.88 -10.16
C SER A 56 12.55 -7.61 -10.93
N SER A 57 11.88 -6.48 -10.68
CA SER A 57 12.09 -5.23 -11.41
C SER A 57 13.30 -4.46 -10.88
N ALA A 58 14.02 -3.76 -11.77
CA ALA A 58 15.26 -3.06 -11.41
C ALA A 58 15.07 -1.97 -10.34
N TRP A 59 13.93 -1.28 -10.35
CA TRP A 59 13.58 -0.22 -9.40
C TRP A 59 13.33 -0.74 -7.97
N TRP A 60 12.96 -2.01 -7.79
CA TRP A 60 12.57 -2.56 -6.49
C TRP A 60 13.67 -2.43 -5.43
N LYS A 61 14.92 -2.65 -5.83
CA LYS A 61 16.11 -2.61 -4.96
C LYS A 61 16.34 -1.24 -4.30
N GLU A 62 15.72 -0.18 -4.80
CA GLU A 62 15.83 1.17 -4.25
C GLU A 62 14.88 1.39 -3.07
N TYR A 63 13.95 0.46 -2.82
CA TYR A 63 12.92 0.59 -1.82
C TYR A 63 13.04 -0.46 -0.72
N ASN A 64 12.73 -0.02 0.49
CA ASN A 64 12.44 -0.85 1.64
C ASN A 64 10.95 -1.19 1.62
N SER A 65 10.60 -2.45 1.89
CA SER A 65 9.21 -2.91 1.95
C SER A 65 8.78 -3.11 3.38
N ALA A 66 7.55 -2.69 3.69
CA ALA A 66 6.87 -3.16 4.88
C ALA A 66 6.72 -4.70 4.85
N PRO A 67 6.72 -5.36 6.02
CA PRO A 67 6.46 -6.79 6.09
C PRO A 67 5.03 -7.10 5.62
N VAL A 68 4.85 -8.25 4.98
CA VAL A 68 3.51 -8.81 4.69
C VAL A 68 3.21 -9.83 5.75
N TYR A 69 2.08 -9.68 6.44
CA TYR A 69 1.74 -10.52 7.59
C TYR A 69 1.23 -11.89 7.12
N THR A 70 1.77 -12.96 7.71
CA THR A 70 1.58 -14.37 7.32
C THR A 70 0.15 -14.89 7.38
N GLU A 71 -0.75 -14.25 8.14
CA GLU A 71 -2.18 -14.59 8.13
C GLU A 71 -2.83 -14.35 6.76
N GLU A 72 -2.35 -13.36 6.00
CA GLU A 72 -2.80 -13.07 4.62
C GLU A 72 -2.27 -14.09 3.60
N GLN A 73 -1.21 -14.82 3.96
CA GLN A 73 -0.56 -15.82 3.11
C GLN A 73 -1.08 -17.25 3.38
N ALA A 74 -1.57 -17.51 4.60
CA ALA A 74 -1.92 -18.86 5.06
C ALA A 74 -3.29 -19.37 4.58
N THR A 75 -4.20 -18.49 4.15
CA THR A 75 -5.57 -18.85 3.75
C THR A 75 -5.75 -18.77 2.22
N ASN A 76 -5.16 -19.73 1.49
CA ASN A 76 -5.41 -19.97 0.05
C ASN A 76 -5.24 -18.76 -0.90
N GLN A 77 -4.05 -18.56 -1.47
CA GLN A 77 -3.74 -18.07 -2.85
C GLN A 77 -4.53 -16.89 -3.49
N LYS A 78 -5.48 -16.22 -2.84
CA LYS A 78 -6.43 -15.29 -3.48
C LYS A 78 -6.69 -13.98 -2.75
N GLN A 79 -6.14 -13.78 -1.55
CA GLN A 79 -6.34 -12.51 -0.85
C GLN A 79 -5.29 -11.50 -1.30
N ASP A 80 -5.78 -10.38 -1.83
CA ASP A 80 -4.95 -9.24 -2.16
C ASP A 80 -4.68 -8.39 -0.92
N PHE A 81 -3.53 -7.70 -0.91
CA PHE A 81 -3.08 -6.91 0.22
C PHE A 81 -2.57 -5.53 -0.22
N CYS A 82 -2.34 -4.66 0.76
CA CYS A 82 -1.68 -3.38 0.54
C CYS A 82 -0.17 -3.54 0.74
N LEU A 83 0.61 -2.94 -0.14
CA LEU A 83 2.06 -2.93 -0.09
C LEU A 83 2.56 -1.50 0.09
N LEU A 84 3.43 -1.29 1.07
CA LEU A 84 4.04 -0.01 1.38
C LEU A 84 5.55 -0.10 1.13
N LEU A 85 6.06 0.75 0.25
CA LEU A 85 7.46 0.84 -0.12
C LEU A 85 8.00 2.24 0.16
N SER A 86 9.25 2.35 0.61
CA SER A 86 9.91 3.65 0.82
C SER A 86 11.39 3.56 0.51
N LYS A 87 11.95 4.57 -0.15
CA LYS A 87 13.42 4.67 -0.35
C LYS A 87 14.19 4.77 0.96
N ARG A 88 13.51 5.19 2.03
CA ARG A 88 14.06 5.28 3.38
C ARG A 88 13.60 4.10 4.23
N PRO A 89 14.36 3.75 5.29
CA PRO A 89 13.95 2.72 6.23
C PRO A 89 12.55 3.02 6.79
N LEU A 90 11.76 1.96 6.88
CA LEU A 90 10.44 1.97 7.48
C LEU A 90 10.52 1.32 8.86
N GLU A 91 9.84 1.90 9.84
CA GLU A 91 9.77 1.40 11.22
C GLU A 91 8.34 1.50 11.76
N ASN A 92 8.10 0.99 12.98
CA ASN A 92 6.82 1.07 13.69
C ASN A 92 5.61 0.60 12.86
N PHE A 93 5.75 -0.54 12.20
CA PHE A 93 4.68 -1.09 11.36
C PHE A 93 3.47 -1.51 12.19
N ALA A 94 2.28 -1.21 11.69
CA ALA A 94 1.06 -1.85 12.16
C ALA A 94 0.13 -2.19 10.99
N HIS A 95 -0.52 -3.34 11.10
CA HIS A 95 -1.62 -3.73 10.23
C HIS A 95 -2.87 -3.91 11.05
N CYS A 96 -3.88 -3.10 10.76
CA CYS A 96 -5.10 -3.00 11.55
C CYS A 96 -6.29 -3.33 10.67
N LYS A 97 -7.07 -4.33 11.08
CA LYS A 97 -8.35 -4.67 10.43
C LYS A 97 -9.40 -3.62 10.78
N PHE A 98 -10.29 -3.32 9.84
CA PHE A 98 -11.45 -2.50 10.14
C PHE A 98 -12.52 -3.32 10.85
N ASP A 99 -13.07 -2.79 11.94
CA ASP A 99 -14.11 -3.46 12.73
C ASP A 99 -15.41 -3.61 11.92
N SER A 100 -15.61 -2.68 11.00
CA SER A 100 -16.75 -2.65 10.07
C SER A 100 -16.54 -3.49 8.81
N SER A 101 -15.38 -4.12 8.62
CA SER A 101 -15.12 -4.91 7.41
C SER A 101 -15.64 -6.33 7.55
N SER A 102 -16.49 -6.73 6.60
CA SER A 102 -16.91 -8.12 6.43
C SER A 102 -15.98 -8.90 5.49
N THR A 103 -15.15 -8.21 4.71
CA THR A 103 -14.21 -8.81 3.75
C THR A 103 -12.76 -8.84 4.25
N GLY A 104 -12.52 -8.45 5.50
CA GLY A 104 -11.19 -8.47 6.14
C GLY A 104 -10.28 -7.32 5.69
N LYS A 105 -10.82 -6.23 5.15
CA LYS A 105 -10.08 -5.03 4.81
C LYS A 105 -9.53 -4.34 6.06
N GLY A 106 -8.41 -3.66 5.87
CA GLY A 106 -7.68 -2.96 6.91
C GLY A 106 -6.78 -1.87 6.33
N TYR A 107 -5.89 -1.36 7.17
CA TYR A 107 -4.86 -0.41 6.78
C TYR A 107 -3.49 -0.86 7.27
N LEU A 108 -2.47 -0.51 6.49
CA LEU A 108 -1.06 -0.76 6.78
C LEU A 108 -0.38 0.59 7.01
N GLU A 109 0.15 0.79 8.20
CA GLU A 109 0.87 2.00 8.60
C GLU A 109 2.32 1.72 8.95
N ALA A 110 3.15 2.75 8.81
CA ALA A 110 4.56 2.73 9.16
C ALA A 110 5.08 4.18 9.35
N ASP A 111 6.22 4.30 10.03
CA ASP A 111 6.95 5.55 10.14
C ASP A 111 8.13 5.57 9.16
N ILE A 112 8.31 6.70 8.48
CA ILE A 112 9.50 7.01 7.68
C ILE A 112 10.40 7.89 8.54
N ASN A 113 11.51 7.32 8.99
CA ASN A 113 12.43 8.02 9.86
C ASN A 113 13.40 8.92 9.06
N PRO A 114 13.71 10.12 9.59
CA PRO A 114 14.79 10.92 9.06
C PRO A 114 16.15 10.30 9.31
N ASP A 115 17.16 10.85 8.62
CA ASP A 115 18.54 10.42 8.80
C ASP A 115 18.92 10.39 10.30
N PRO A 116 19.69 9.39 10.75
CA PRO A 116 20.14 9.31 12.14
C PRO A 116 20.77 10.63 12.61
N GLY A 117 20.33 11.14 13.77
CA GLY A 117 20.78 12.41 14.33
C GLY A 117 20.02 13.65 13.83
N SER A 118 19.02 13.47 12.97
CA SER A 118 18.06 14.53 12.60
C SER A 118 17.17 14.91 13.78
N THR A 119 16.84 16.19 13.91
CA THR A 119 15.85 16.71 14.87
C THR A 119 14.42 16.70 14.32
N LEU A 120 14.26 16.31 13.05
CA LEU A 120 12.95 16.20 12.42
C LEU A 120 12.16 15.03 12.99
N GLN A 121 10.84 15.19 13.04
CA GLN A 121 9.95 14.12 13.45
C GLN A 121 9.79 13.09 12.32
N PRO A 122 9.57 11.81 12.64
CA PRO A 122 9.17 10.81 11.67
C PRO A 122 7.91 11.21 10.91
N ILE A 123 7.82 10.79 9.65
CA ILE A 123 6.60 10.96 8.87
C ILE A 123 5.83 9.66 8.93
N HIS A 124 4.68 9.74 9.59
CA HIS A 124 3.74 8.63 9.66
C HIS A 124 2.97 8.52 8.34
N VAL A 125 2.97 7.32 7.76
CA VAL A 125 2.29 7.01 6.51
C VAL A 125 1.40 5.79 6.70
N ALA A 126 0.27 5.75 6.01
CA ALA A 126 -0.47 4.51 5.85
C ALA A 126 -1.16 4.42 4.50
N THR A 127 -1.49 3.19 4.15
CA THR A 127 -2.30 2.86 2.98
C THR A 127 -3.42 1.90 3.36
N THR A 128 -4.52 1.96 2.62
CA THR A 128 -5.69 1.12 2.84
C THR A 128 -6.40 0.86 1.54
N GLN A 129 -7.22 -0.18 1.53
CA GLN A 129 -8.25 -0.41 0.54
C GLN A 129 -9.58 -0.59 1.29
N LEU A 130 -10.51 0.34 1.07
CA LEU A 130 -11.83 0.28 1.72
C LEU A 130 -12.71 -0.81 1.08
N GLU A 131 -13.88 -1.08 1.68
CA GLU A 131 -14.85 -2.03 1.10
C GLU A 131 -15.19 -1.68 -0.35
N ARG A 132 -15.01 -2.66 -1.23
CA ARG A 132 -15.24 -2.53 -2.66
C ARG A 132 -16.75 -2.48 -2.96
N PRO A 133 -17.25 -1.48 -3.70
CA PRO A 133 -18.61 -1.53 -4.22
C PRO A 133 -18.85 -2.77 -5.10
N ALA A 134 -19.95 -3.49 -4.86
CA ALA A 134 -20.34 -4.69 -5.59
C ALA A 134 -21.80 -4.57 -6.06
N PRO A 135 -22.11 -3.71 -7.05
CA PRO A 135 -23.46 -3.60 -7.58
C PRO A 135 -23.89 -4.88 -8.34
N PRO A 136 -25.18 -5.25 -8.31
CA PRO A 136 -26.27 -4.57 -7.59
C PRO A 136 -26.36 -4.95 -6.10
N ALA A 137 -25.52 -5.86 -5.60
CA ALA A 137 -25.65 -6.46 -4.27
C ALA A 137 -25.49 -5.46 -3.12
N SER A 138 -24.39 -4.70 -3.11
CA SER A 138 -24.15 -3.67 -2.09
C SER A 138 -23.17 -2.63 -2.58
N MET A 139 -23.42 -1.39 -2.20
CA MET A 139 -22.44 -0.32 -2.36
C MET A 139 -21.55 -0.16 -1.14
N TYR A 140 -21.75 -0.87 -0.02
CA TYR A 140 -20.96 -0.77 1.22
C TYR A 140 -20.69 0.66 1.72
N TYR A 141 -21.68 1.55 1.57
CA TYR A 141 -21.51 2.97 1.88
C TYR A 141 -21.29 3.23 3.37
N ASN A 142 -22.05 2.55 4.24
CA ASN A 142 -21.96 2.74 5.69
C ASN A 142 -20.65 2.18 6.24
N GLU A 143 -20.23 1.03 5.73
CA GLU A 143 -18.96 0.38 6.05
C GLU A 143 -17.81 1.30 5.67
N ARG A 144 -17.73 1.78 4.42
CA ARG A 144 -16.67 2.71 4.00
C ARG A 144 -16.62 3.98 4.85
N ARG A 145 -17.78 4.55 5.22
CA ARG A 145 -17.83 5.71 6.13
C ARG A 145 -17.29 5.37 7.51
N ALA A 146 -17.64 4.21 8.06
CA ALA A 146 -17.12 3.76 9.34
C ALA A 146 -15.61 3.50 9.29
N GLN A 147 -15.11 2.88 8.23
CA GLN A 147 -13.68 2.63 8.01
C GLN A 147 -12.86 3.92 8.00
N VAL A 148 -13.36 4.96 7.33
CA VAL A 148 -12.71 6.28 7.31
C VAL A 148 -12.73 6.93 8.69
N GLY A 149 -13.81 6.74 9.46
CA GLY A 149 -13.92 7.27 10.82
C GLY A 149 -13.14 6.48 11.88
N GLN A 150 -12.85 5.20 11.65
CA GLN A 150 -12.02 4.35 12.51
C GLN A 150 -10.54 4.78 12.45
N ASN A 151 -10.13 5.42 11.35
CA ASN A 151 -8.81 5.97 11.20
C ASN A 151 -8.64 7.21 12.08
N ASN A 152 -7.62 7.19 12.94
CA ASN A 152 -7.08 8.37 13.62
C ASN A 152 -6.88 9.49 12.56
N PRO A 153 -7.13 10.79 12.83
CA PRO A 153 -7.39 11.82 11.81
C PRO A 153 -6.17 12.27 10.96
N LYS A 154 -5.17 11.40 10.74
CA LYS A 154 -3.90 11.70 10.08
C LYS A 154 -3.72 11.03 8.71
N LEU A 155 -4.71 10.31 8.19
CA LEU A 155 -4.59 9.60 6.92
C LEU A 155 -5.35 10.28 5.77
N ILE A 156 -4.58 10.67 4.75
CA ILE A 156 -5.10 11.14 3.47
C ILE A 156 -5.39 9.89 2.62
N SER A 157 -6.67 9.51 2.54
CA SER A 157 -7.12 8.48 1.59
C SER A 157 -7.62 9.16 0.31
N TYR A 158 -6.97 8.88 -0.83
CA TYR A 158 -7.48 9.28 -2.14
C TYR A 158 -8.41 8.18 -2.66
N TYR A 159 -9.68 8.52 -2.90
CA TYR A 159 -10.63 7.65 -3.57
C TYR A 159 -10.36 7.68 -5.08
N LEU A 160 -10.15 6.51 -5.68
CA LEU A 160 -10.37 6.26 -7.12
C LEU A 160 -11.49 5.24 -7.27
#